data_AF-A0A963MR86-F1
#
_entry.id   AF-A0A963MR86-F1
#
_cell.length_a   1.000
_cell.length_b   1.000
_cell.length_c   1.000
_cell.angle_alpha   90.00
_cell.angle_beta   90.00
_cell.angle_gamma   90.00
#
_symmetry.space_group_name_H-M   'P 1'
#
loop_
_entity.id
_entity.type
_entity.pdbx_description
1 polymer ?
#
loop_
_entity_poly.entity_id
_entity_poly.type
_entity_poly.pdbx_seq_one_letter_code
_entity_poly.pdbx_strand_id
1 'polypeptide(L)'
;MKQNPDPHTLLTHFKHLILPVFGLWLSLLAAPANANCEGCLCPGDPCRLCPLPAVEGAPIKPDEPEICARIREKVPPTSAQPGSNEYFPSLDRSIATCVAEGGDVIRNRRRNEEFPSRAYCKPPVQIPTR
;
A
#
# COMPACT_ATOMS: atom_id res chain seq x y z
N MET A 1 35.06 13.35 -55.80
CA MET A 1 35.86 12.84 -54.66
C MET A 1 34.90 12.56 -53.51
N LYS A 2 34.57 11.29 -53.22
CA LYS A 2 33.80 10.94 -52.01
C LYS A 2 34.81 10.61 -50.92
N GLN A 3 34.95 11.49 -49.94
CA GLN A 3 35.78 11.25 -48.76
C GLN A 3 35.14 10.12 -47.96
N ASN A 4 35.86 9.01 -47.82
CA ASN A 4 35.44 7.86 -47.04
C ASN A 4 35.58 8.25 -45.55
N PRO A 5 34.51 8.18 -44.73
CA PRO A 5 34.58 8.59 -43.34
C PRO A 5 35.55 7.69 -42.56
N ASP A 6 36.36 8.33 -41.72
CA ASP A 6 37.39 7.68 -40.91
C ASP A 6 36.73 6.71 -39.90
N PRO A 7 37.21 5.45 -39.77
CA PRO A 7 36.57 4.42 -38.96
C PRO A 7 36.45 4.80 -37.48
N HIS A 8 37.35 5.66 -36.96
CA HIS A 8 37.29 6.14 -35.58
C HIS A 8 36.11 7.10 -35.34
N THR A 9 35.79 7.95 -36.30
CA THR A 9 34.67 8.91 -36.21
C THR A 9 33.32 8.18 -36.27
N LEU A 10 33.26 7.10 -37.06
CA LEU A 10 32.05 6.29 -37.24
C LEU A 10 31.69 5.51 -35.96
N LEU A 11 32.69 4.93 -35.27
CA LEU A 11 32.50 4.23 -34.00
C LEU A 11 32.03 5.16 -32.87
N THR A 12 32.53 6.40 -32.86
CA THR A 12 32.22 7.40 -31.83
C THR A 12 30.78 7.93 -31.98
N HIS A 13 30.35 8.18 -33.22
CA HIS A 13 28.94 8.51 -33.52
C HIS A 13 28.00 7.36 -33.21
N PHE A 14 28.38 6.11 -33.54
CA PHE A 14 27.59 4.92 -33.21
C PHE A 14 27.33 4.83 -31.70
N LYS A 15 28.37 5.09 -30.89
CA LYS A 15 28.29 5.06 -29.43
C LYS A 15 27.41 6.19 -28.87
N HIS A 16 27.48 7.40 -29.42
CA HIS A 16 26.72 8.55 -28.91
C HIS A 16 25.26 8.59 -29.35
N LEU A 17 24.90 7.87 -30.42
CA LEU A 17 23.53 7.84 -30.95
C LEU A 17 22.73 6.61 -30.48
N ILE A 18 23.40 5.47 -30.29
CA ILE A 18 22.73 4.21 -29.93
C ILE A 18 22.49 4.09 -28.43
N LEU A 19 23.45 4.52 -27.59
CA LEU A 19 23.31 4.46 -26.13
C LEU A 19 22.09 5.25 -25.59
N PRO A 20 21.81 6.50 -26.01
CA PRO A 20 20.64 7.21 -25.49
C PRO A 20 19.32 6.69 -26.06
N VAL A 21 19.30 6.25 -27.32
CA VAL A 21 18.08 5.70 -27.96
C VAL A 21 17.68 4.39 -27.30
N PHE A 22 18.63 3.47 -27.07
CA PHE A 22 18.34 2.23 -26.34
C PHE A 22 17.98 2.49 -24.87
N GLY A 23 18.65 3.42 -24.19
CA GLY A 23 18.34 3.76 -22.79
C GLY A 23 16.94 4.36 -22.60
N LEU A 24 16.51 5.21 -23.54
CA LEU A 24 15.15 5.79 -23.53
C LEU A 24 14.10 4.70 -23.80
N TRP A 25 14.36 3.79 -24.74
CA TRP A 25 13.49 2.66 -25.04
C TRP A 25 13.34 1.68 -23.87
N LEU A 26 14.44 1.34 -23.19
CA LEU A 26 14.40 0.47 -22.00
C LEU A 26 13.57 1.06 -20.86
N SER A 27 13.59 2.39 -20.69
CA SER A 27 12.78 3.09 -19.70
C SER A 27 11.28 3.05 -20.02
N LEU A 28 10.91 3.04 -21.31
CA LEU A 28 9.51 2.95 -21.77
C LEU A 28 8.95 1.52 -21.68
N LEU A 29 9.80 0.49 -21.73
CA LEU A 29 9.40 -0.92 -21.58
C LEU A 29 9.36 -1.41 -20.13
N ALA A 30 9.75 -0.57 -19.16
CA ALA A 30 9.51 -0.84 -17.75
C ALA A 30 8.01 -0.66 -17.46
N ALA A 31 7.21 -1.66 -17.85
CA ALA A 31 5.88 -1.81 -17.28
C ALA A 31 6.03 -1.82 -15.75
N PRO A 32 5.20 -1.09 -14.99
CA PRO A 32 5.19 -1.27 -13.55
C PRO A 32 4.93 -2.74 -13.31
N ALA A 33 5.89 -3.44 -12.71
CA ALA A 33 5.68 -4.78 -12.24
C ALA A 33 4.61 -4.70 -11.16
N ASN A 34 3.35 -4.83 -11.57
CA ASN A 34 2.26 -5.15 -10.66
C ASN A 34 2.61 -6.54 -10.13
N ALA A 35 3.36 -6.58 -9.03
CA ALA A 35 3.51 -7.79 -8.26
C ALA A 35 2.09 -8.31 -8.02
N ASN A 36 1.84 -9.57 -8.40
CA ASN A 36 0.57 -10.23 -8.12
C ASN A 36 0.39 -10.21 -6.59
N CYS A 37 -0.30 -9.18 -6.09
CA CYS A 37 -0.39 -8.94 -4.66
C CYS A 37 -1.48 -9.85 -4.11
N GLU A 38 -1.07 -10.84 -3.31
CA GLU A 38 -1.99 -11.78 -2.67
C GLU A 38 -2.26 -11.34 -1.22
N GLY A 39 -3.54 -11.36 -0.83
CA GLY A 39 -3.99 -11.05 0.52
C GLY A 39 -4.71 -9.70 0.65
N CYS A 40 -4.85 -9.23 1.90
CA CYS A 40 -5.63 -8.03 2.21
C CYS A 40 -4.80 -6.73 2.25
N LEU A 41 -3.49 -6.83 2.44
CA LEU A 41 -2.58 -5.67 2.49
C LEU A 41 -2.04 -5.35 1.08
N CYS A 42 -2.98 -5.15 0.15
CA CYS A 42 -2.68 -4.92 -1.24
C CYS A 42 -3.20 -3.55 -1.70
N PRO A 43 -2.56 -2.95 -2.71
CA PRO A 43 -2.99 -1.67 -3.23
C PRO A 43 -4.47 -1.66 -3.58
N GLY A 44 -5.17 -0.60 -3.17
CA GLY A 44 -6.62 -0.49 -3.34
C GLY A 44 -7.47 -1.18 -2.27
N ASP A 45 -6.85 -1.78 -1.24
CA ASP A 45 -7.51 -2.30 -0.04
C ASP A 45 -8.70 -3.24 -0.35
N PRO A 46 -8.46 -4.40 -0.99
CA PRO A 46 -9.51 -5.28 -1.48
C PRO A 46 -10.37 -5.88 -0.36
N CYS A 47 -9.85 -5.92 0.87
CA CYS A 47 -10.57 -6.43 2.04
C CYS A 47 -11.26 -5.33 2.85
N ARG A 48 -11.21 -4.07 2.41
CA ARG A 48 -11.78 -2.90 3.11
C ARG A 48 -11.33 -2.86 4.58
N LEU A 49 -10.03 -2.94 4.77
CA LEU A 49 -9.38 -3.00 6.06
C LEU A 49 -9.52 -1.69 6.82
N CYS A 50 -9.69 -1.80 8.13
CA CYS A 50 -9.80 -0.64 9.00
C CYS A 50 -8.59 -0.55 9.93
N PRO A 51 -7.84 0.56 9.90
CA PRO A 51 -6.64 0.72 10.71
C PRO A 51 -6.98 0.72 12.21
N LEU A 52 -6.19 -0.02 12.99
CA LEU A 52 -6.33 -0.07 14.45
C LEU A 52 -5.07 0.49 15.14
N PRO A 53 -5.22 1.31 16.19
CA PRO A 53 -6.44 2.05 16.55
C PRO A 53 -6.75 3.13 15.50
N ALA A 54 -7.96 3.71 15.56
CA ALA A 54 -8.29 4.88 14.75
C ALA A 54 -7.34 6.05 15.12
N VAL A 55 -6.89 6.81 14.14
CA VAL A 55 -6.02 7.97 14.34
C VAL A 55 -6.88 9.24 14.28
N GLU A 56 -6.59 10.19 15.16
CA GLU A 56 -7.24 11.50 15.15
C GLU A 56 -7.03 12.21 13.81
N GLY A 57 -8.11 12.78 13.25
CA GLY A 57 -8.06 13.49 11.98
C GLY A 57 -7.89 12.61 10.74
N ALA A 58 -7.89 11.27 10.88
CA ALA A 58 -7.89 10.38 9.72
C ALA A 58 -9.18 10.56 8.89
N PRO A 59 -9.09 10.62 7.56
CA PRO A 59 -10.26 10.78 6.71
C PRO A 59 -11.17 9.55 6.84
N ILE A 60 -12.44 9.79 7.15
CA ILE A 60 -13.48 8.77 7.19
C ILE A 60 -13.89 8.49 5.75
N LYS A 61 -13.74 7.25 5.30
CA LYS A 61 -14.21 6.83 3.97
C LYS A 61 -15.74 6.72 4.03
N PRO A 62 -16.50 7.30 3.08
CA PRO A 62 -17.97 7.21 3.09
C PRO A 62 -18.48 5.78 2.99
N ASP A 63 -17.72 4.93 2.29
CA ASP A 63 -17.97 3.49 2.18
C ASP A 63 -17.08 2.69 3.16
N GLU A 64 -16.90 3.14 4.40
CA GLU A 64 -16.25 2.29 5.39
C GLU A 64 -17.18 1.15 5.85
N PRO A 65 -16.66 -0.05 6.14
CA PRO A 65 -17.46 -1.11 6.75
C PRO A 65 -18.01 -0.70 8.12
N GLU A 66 -19.26 -1.10 8.43
CA GLU A 66 -19.92 -0.70 9.68
C GLU A 66 -19.14 -1.05 10.96
N ILE A 67 -18.42 -2.19 10.95
CA ILE A 67 -17.58 -2.62 12.06
C ILE A 67 -16.52 -1.55 12.42
N CYS A 68 -16.06 -0.78 11.44
CA CYS A 68 -15.04 0.24 11.63
C CYS A 68 -15.60 1.46 12.34
N ALA A 69 -16.83 1.85 12.00
CA ALA A 69 -17.59 2.87 12.73
C ALA A 69 -17.85 2.43 14.18
N ARG A 70 -18.26 1.17 14.40
CA ARG A 70 -18.50 0.62 15.76
C ARG A 70 -17.24 0.58 16.61
N ILE A 71 -16.09 0.22 16.02
CA ILE A 71 -14.79 0.25 16.74
C ILE A 71 -14.45 1.68 17.15
N ARG A 72 -14.63 2.67 16.26
CA ARG A 72 -14.38 4.09 16.54
C ARG A 72 -15.29 4.66 17.63
N GLU A 73 -16.53 4.18 17.73
CA GLU A 73 -17.45 4.57 18.80
C GLU A 73 -17.01 4.01 20.16
N LYS A 74 -16.49 2.77 20.20
CA LYS A 74 -16.10 2.08 21.43
C LYS A 74 -14.69 2.40 21.92
N VAL A 75 -13.80 2.78 21.00
CA VAL A 75 -12.39 3.06 21.30
C VAL A 75 -12.05 4.46 20.81
N PRO A 76 -11.67 5.38 21.71
CA PRO A 76 -11.31 6.73 21.30
C PRO A 76 -10.12 6.68 20.34
N PRO A 77 -10.10 7.59 19.34
CA PRO A 77 -8.97 7.69 18.44
C PRO A 77 -7.71 8.07 19.22
N THR A 78 -6.56 7.67 18.69
CA THR A 78 -5.25 8.01 19.25
C THR A 78 -4.65 9.19 18.48
N SER A 79 -3.97 10.07 19.18
CA SER A 79 -3.10 11.10 18.60
C SER A 79 -1.74 10.53 18.17
N ALA A 80 -1.44 9.28 18.56
CA ALA A 80 -0.19 8.62 18.19
C ALA A 80 -0.08 8.40 16.68
N GLN A 81 1.11 8.65 16.14
CA GLN A 81 1.36 8.42 14.72
C GLN A 81 1.20 6.93 14.36
N PRO A 82 0.44 6.61 13.30
CA PRO A 82 0.31 5.24 12.83
C PRO A 82 1.68 4.68 12.45
N GLY A 83 2.01 3.50 12.97
CA GLY A 83 3.29 2.84 12.72
C GLY A 83 4.38 3.12 13.77
N SER A 84 4.11 3.97 14.76
CA SER A 84 4.98 4.11 15.93
C SER A 84 5.09 2.77 16.69
N ASN A 85 6.30 2.47 17.17
CA ASN A 85 6.59 1.22 17.88
C ASN A 85 6.16 1.24 19.35
N GLU A 86 5.67 2.38 19.84
CA GLU A 86 5.17 2.52 21.20
C GLU A 86 3.96 1.59 21.44
N TYR A 87 3.84 1.15 22.69
CA TYR A 87 2.71 0.35 23.14
C TYR A 87 1.55 1.28 23.48
N PHE A 88 0.39 1.05 22.86
CA PHE A 88 -0.80 1.85 23.08
C PHE A 88 -1.92 0.97 23.63
N PRO A 89 -2.44 1.24 24.84
CA PRO A 89 -3.60 0.52 25.37
C PRO A 89 -4.83 0.60 24.43
N SER A 90 -4.94 1.67 23.64
CA SER A 90 -5.97 1.83 22.61
C SER A 90 -5.86 0.81 21.48
N LEU A 91 -4.64 0.35 21.13
CA LEU A 91 -4.44 -0.70 20.12
C LEU A 91 -5.03 -2.02 20.58
N ASP A 92 -4.70 -2.47 21.80
CA ASP A 92 -5.21 -3.72 22.35
C ASP A 92 -6.74 -3.69 22.50
N ARG A 93 -7.29 -2.56 22.96
CA ARG A 93 -8.74 -2.38 23.06
C ARG A 93 -9.41 -2.38 21.68
N SER A 94 -8.79 -1.79 20.67
CA SER A 94 -9.29 -1.79 19.28
C SER A 94 -9.27 -3.20 18.69
N ILE A 95 -8.20 -3.96 18.94
CA ILE A 95 -8.07 -5.37 18.53
C ILE A 95 -9.15 -6.23 19.19
N ALA A 96 -9.32 -6.10 20.51
CA ALA A 96 -10.35 -6.84 21.24
C ALA A 96 -11.77 -6.49 20.74
N THR A 97 -12.02 -5.22 20.44
CA THR A 97 -13.31 -4.77 19.90
C THR A 97 -13.56 -5.32 18.50
N CYS A 98 -12.54 -5.32 17.62
CA CYS A 98 -12.66 -5.90 16.28
C CYS A 98 -13.10 -7.37 16.33
N VAL A 99 -12.45 -8.17 17.19
CA VAL A 99 -12.80 -9.59 17.36
C VAL A 99 -14.20 -9.75 17.96
N ALA A 100 -14.57 -8.93 18.96
CA ALA A 100 -15.89 -8.96 19.57
C ALA A 100 -17.03 -8.62 18.59
N GLU A 101 -16.74 -7.77 17.60
CA GLU A 101 -17.68 -7.42 16.52
C GLU A 101 -17.70 -8.43 15.36
N GLY A 102 -16.96 -9.54 15.47
CA GLY A 102 -16.89 -10.60 14.47
C GLY A 102 -15.90 -10.34 13.33
N GLY A 103 -15.02 -9.34 13.46
CA GLY A 103 -13.94 -9.09 12.52
C GLY A 103 -12.71 -9.98 12.77
N ASP A 104 -11.87 -10.12 11.75
CA ASP A 104 -10.57 -10.79 11.85
C ASP A 104 -9.45 -9.74 11.94
N VAL A 105 -8.36 -10.04 12.66
CA VAL A 105 -7.29 -9.07 12.92
C VAL A 105 -6.06 -9.41 12.08
N ILE A 106 -5.77 -8.55 11.11
CA ILE A 106 -4.58 -8.65 10.27
C ILE A 106 -3.45 -7.86 10.90
N ARG A 107 -2.40 -8.57 11.34
CA ARG A 107 -1.17 -7.93 11.83
C ARG A 107 -0.29 -7.51 10.66
N ASN A 108 -0.06 -6.21 10.51
CA ASN A 108 0.81 -5.68 9.48
C ASN A 108 2.27 -5.66 9.96
N ARG A 109 3.06 -6.62 9.48
CA ARG A 109 4.51 -6.69 9.72
C ARG A 109 5.33 -5.87 8.72
N ARG A 110 4.77 -5.54 7.56
CA ARG A 110 5.43 -4.84 6.45
C ARG A 110 4.75 -3.49 6.21
N ARG A 111 4.94 -2.57 7.16
CA ARG A 111 4.36 -1.23 7.10
C ARG A 111 4.92 -0.47 5.90
N ASN A 112 4.05 0.21 5.18
CA ASN A 112 4.36 1.09 4.05
C ASN A 112 3.44 2.33 4.12
N GLU A 113 3.60 3.25 3.17
CA GLU A 113 2.81 4.50 3.15
C GLU A 113 1.31 4.25 2.98
N GLU A 114 0.92 3.20 2.25
CA GLU A 114 -0.48 2.83 2.02
C GLU A 114 -1.11 2.14 3.24
N PHE A 115 -0.33 1.31 3.93
CA PHE A 115 -0.71 0.58 5.13
C PHE A 115 0.25 0.92 6.30
N PRO A 116 0.12 2.10 6.92
CA PRO A 116 1.03 2.53 7.99
C PRO A 116 0.73 1.90 9.35
N SER A 117 -0.50 1.43 9.59
CA SER A 117 -0.93 0.91 10.90
C SER A 117 -0.35 -0.47 11.19
N ARG A 118 -0.19 -0.78 12.49
CA ARG A 118 0.38 -2.06 12.96
C ARG A 118 -0.61 -3.22 12.87
N ALA A 119 -1.89 -2.93 13.00
CA ALA A 119 -2.96 -3.91 12.90
C ALA A 119 -4.13 -3.30 12.13
N TYR A 120 -4.87 -4.18 11.48
CA TYR A 120 -6.07 -3.85 10.75
C TYR A 120 -7.19 -4.79 11.16
N CYS A 121 -8.40 -4.26 11.27
CA CYS A 121 -9.61 -5.05 11.35
C CYS A 121 -10.07 -5.38 9.93
N LYS A 122 -10.21 -6.66 9.63
CA LYS A 122 -10.86 -7.19 8.44
C LYS A 122 -12.32 -7.46 8.80
N PRO A 123 -13.29 -6.78 8.15
CA PRO A 123 -14.70 -7.08 8.34
C PRO A 123 -15.01 -8.54 8.01
N PRO A 124 -16.00 -9.15 8.67
CA PRO A 124 -16.46 -10.48 8.28
C PRO A 124 -16.91 -10.45 6.83
N VAL A 125 -16.56 -11.49 6.07
CA VAL A 125 -17.09 -11.68 4.72
C VAL A 125 -18.59 -11.86 4.89
N GLN A 126 -19.38 -10.89 4.40
CA GLN A 126 -20.82 -11.06 4.34
C GLN A 126 -21.09 -12.18 3.34
N ILE A 127 -21.26 -13.41 3.83
CA ILE A 127 -21.77 -14.51 3.02
C ILE A 127 -23.20 -14.10 2.66
N PRO A 128 -23.55 -13.90 1.37
CA PRO A 128 -24.92 -13.61 0.99
C PRO A 128 -25.77 -14.78 1.48
N THR A 129 -26.64 -14.53 2.44
CA THR A 129 -27.61 -15.52 2.90
C THR A 129 -28.60 -15.70 1.75
N ARG A 130 -28.51 -16.84 1.06
CA ARG A 130 -29.39 -17.22 -0.05
C ARG A 130 -30.60 -17.98 0.49
#